data_AF-A0A268JCV1-F1
#
_entry.id   AF-A0A268JCV1-F1
#
_cell.length_a   1.000
_cell.length_b   1.000
_cell.length_c   1.000
_cell.angle_alpha   90.00
_cell.angle_beta   90.00
_cell.angle_gamma   90.00
#
_symmetry.space_group_name_H-M   'P 1'
#
loop_
_entity.id
_entity.type
_entity.pdbx_description
1 polymer ?
#
loop_
_entity_poly.entity_id
_entity_poly.type
_entity_poly.pdbx_seq_one_letter_code
_entity_poly.pdbx_strand_id
1 'polypeptide(L)'
;MELMKLHPFIPSGEDYPLGQRFFEDLGFEKVYSDSGLSIFRLGEQEFFLQNFHNEEFQSNYMVELLVADFDAWWTHIQKNIRDKKLSY
;
A
#
# COMPACT_ATOMS: atom_id res chain seq x y z
N MET A 1 -12.51 -28.03 0.21
CA MET A 1 -12.97 -26.64 0.03
C MET A 1 -11.79 -25.86 -0.51
N GLU A 2 -11.98 -25.04 -1.56
CA GLU A 2 -10.89 -24.28 -2.21
C GLU A 2 -10.83 -22.87 -1.61
N LEU A 3 -9.63 -22.41 -1.25
CA LEU A 3 -9.37 -21.06 -0.74
C LEU A 3 -8.75 -20.24 -1.86
N MET A 4 -9.37 -19.12 -2.22
CA MET A 4 -8.91 -18.30 -3.36
C MET A 4 -7.96 -17.18 -2.93
N LYS A 5 -8.33 -16.36 -1.94
CA LYS A 5 -7.54 -15.20 -1.49
C LYS A 5 -7.86 -14.81 -0.04
N LEU A 6 -6.91 -14.14 0.60
CA LEU A 6 -7.06 -13.45 1.88
C LEU A 6 -6.30 -12.12 1.75
N HIS A 7 -6.99 -11.00 1.99
CA HIS A 7 -6.38 -9.68 1.88
C HIS A 7 -6.50 -8.92 3.20
N PRO A 8 -5.42 -8.27 3.66
CA PRO A 8 -5.49 -7.42 4.83
C PRO A 8 -6.24 -6.12 4.51
N PHE A 9 -6.92 -5.60 5.53
CA PHE A 9 -7.41 -4.22 5.55
C PHE A 9 -6.43 -3.36 6.33
N ILE A 10 -5.70 -2.52 5.62
CA ILE A 10 -4.70 -1.60 6.15
C ILE A 10 -5.38 -0.28 6.48
N PRO A 11 -5.29 0.21 7.73
CA PRO A 11 -5.84 1.51 8.09
C PRO A 11 -4.91 2.63 7.61
N SER A 12 -5.43 3.67 6.98
CA SER A 12 -4.61 4.72 6.37
C SER A 12 -3.94 5.68 7.33
N GLY A 13 -4.45 5.77 8.57
CA GLY A 13 -4.11 6.90 9.44
C GLY A 13 -5.01 8.10 9.18
N GLU A 14 -4.65 9.21 9.81
CA GLU A 14 -5.39 10.46 9.76
C GLU A 14 -5.49 11.07 8.35
N ASP A 15 -4.43 10.92 7.54
CA ASP A 15 -4.37 11.45 6.17
C ASP A 15 -4.51 10.32 5.13
N TYR A 16 -5.75 10.08 4.72
CA TYR A 16 -6.07 9.05 3.73
C TYR A 16 -5.40 9.29 2.36
N PRO A 17 -5.44 10.50 1.78
CA PRO A 17 -4.67 10.80 0.55
C PRO A 17 -3.17 10.54 0.69
N LEU A 18 -2.55 10.83 1.82
CA LEU A 18 -1.14 10.52 2.07
C LEU A 18 -0.91 9.01 2.10
N GLY A 19 -1.77 8.26 2.80
CA GLY A 19 -1.72 6.80 2.82
C GLY A 19 -1.84 6.19 1.41
N GLN A 20 -2.72 6.72 0.56
CA GLN A 20 -2.83 6.29 -0.83
C GLN A 20 -1.53 6.53 -1.60
N ARG A 21 -0.97 7.75 -1.51
CA ARG A 21 0.27 8.13 -2.21
C ARG A 21 1.45 7.27 -1.77
N PHE A 22 1.54 6.92 -0.49
CA PHE A 22 2.58 6.05 0.04
C PHE A 22 2.62 4.70 -0.70
N PHE A 23 1.47 4.05 -0.87
CA PHE A 23 1.42 2.76 -1.58
C PHE A 23 1.63 2.91 -3.09
N GLU A 24 1.20 4.01 -3.70
CA GLU A 24 1.56 4.34 -5.09
C GLU A 24 3.07 4.54 -5.27
N ASP A 25 3.75 5.18 -4.30
CA ASP A 25 5.21 5.38 -4.31
C ASP A 25 5.98 4.05 -4.17
N LEU A 26 5.43 3.10 -3.41
CA LEU A 26 5.94 1.74 -3.32
C LEU A 26 5.74 0.93 -4.62
N GLY A 27 5.04 1.49 -5.60
CA GLY A 27 4.82 0.88 -6.92
C GLY A 27 3.49 0.13 -7.04
N PHE A 28 2.63 0.11 -6.01
CA PHE A 28 1.31 -0.49 -6.13
C PHE A 28 0.40 0.34 -7.04
N GLU A 29 -0.37 -0.35 -7.87
CA GLU A 29 -1.42 0.23 -8.67
C GLU A 29 -2.70 0.36 -7.84
N LYS A 30 -3.31 1.54 -7.84
CA LYS A 30 -4.63 1.77 -7.26
C LYS A 30 -5.71 1.32 -8.26
N VAL A 31 -6.25 0.12 -8.07
CA VAL A 31 -7.22 -0.50 -9.00
C VAL A 31 -8.67 -0.06 -8.74
N TYR A 32 -8.95 0.46 -7.54
CA TYR A 32 -10.24 1.03 -7.16
C TYR A 32 -10.03 2.09 -6.07
N SER A 33 -10.89 3.10 -6.03
CA SER A 33 -10.91 4.10 -4.96
C SER A 33 -12.28 4.77 -4.86
N ASP A 34 -12.75 4.92 -3.63
CA ASP A 34 -13.82 5.85 -3.24
C ASP A 34 -13.41 6.63 -1.97
N SER A 35 -14.37 7.27 -1.30
CA SER A 35 -14.11 8.05 -0.09
C SER A 35 -13.75 7.23 1.16
N GLY A 36 -14.05 5.93 1.16
CA GLY A 36 -13.86 5.04 2.31
C GLY A 36 -12.83 3.94 2.10
N LEU A 37 -12.58 3.54 0.85
CA LEU A 37 -11.77 2.38 0.53
C LEU A 37 -11.00 2.55 -0.79
N SER A 38 -9.76 2.08 -0.80
CA SER A 38 -8.96 1.91 -2.01
C SER A 38 -8.46 0.48 -2.06
N ILE A 39 -8.36 -0.06 -3.28
CA ILE A 39 -7.76 -1.37 -3.51
C ILE A 39 -6.43 -1.12 -4.21
N PHE A 40 -5.37 -1.70 -3.65
CA PHE A 40 -4.02 -1.63 -4.19
C PHE A 40 -3.56 -3.01 -4.63
N ARG A 41 -2.88 -3.06 -5.78
CA ARG A 41 -2.37 -4.31 -6.34
C ARG A 41 -0.95 -4.13 -6.88
N LEU A 42 -0.10 -5.13 -6.65
CA LEU A 42 1.19 -5.27 -7.29
C LEU A 42 1.43 -6.74 -7.63
N GLY A 43 1.35 -7.08 -8.93
CA GLY A 43 1.35 -8.48 -9.37
C GLY A 43 0.15 -9.22 -8.75
N GLU A 44 0.43 -10.28 -8.00
CA GLU A 44 -0.61 -11.06 -7.30
C GLU A 44 -0.93 -10.53 -5.89
N GLN A 45 -0.12 -9.62 -5.36
CA GLN A 45 -0.31 -9.04 -4.03
C GLN A 45 -1.37 -7.97 -4.07
N GLU A 46 -2.36 -8.06 -3.17
CA GLU A 46 -3.48 -7.13 -3.10
C GLU A 46 -3.90 -6.89 -1.65
N PHE A 47 -4.29 -5.66 -1.35
CA PHE A 47 -4.83 -5.29 -0.04
C PHE A 47 -5.83 -4.13 -0.16
N PHE A 48 -6.56 -3.92 0.93
CA PHE A 48 -7.51 -2.82 1.05
C PHE A 48 -6.92 -1.71 1.92
N LEU A 49 -6.85 -0.48 1.42
CA LEU A 49 -6.55 0.70 2.22
C LEU A 49 -7.85 1.37 2.66
N GLN A 50 -8.13 1.35 3.96
CA GLN A 50 -9.31 1.97 4.54
C GLN A 50 -9.03 3.40 4.97
N ASN A 51 -9.95 4.32 4.66
CA ASN A 51 -9.99 5.64 5.28
C ASN A 51 -10.45 5.50 6.73
N PHE A 52 -9.54 5.03 7.58
CA PHE A 52 -9.80 4.68 8.97
C PHE A 52 -8.60 5.08 9.82
N HIS A 53 -8.89 5.80 10.90
CA HIS A 53 -7.91 6.24 11.87
C HIS A 53 -8.33 5.84 13.28
N ASN A 54 -7.48 5.05 13.93
CA ASN A 54 -7.59 4.67 15.32
C ASN A 54 -6.19 4.33 15.82
N GLU A 55 -5.64 5.16 16.72
CA GLU A 55 -4.25 5.04 17.18
C GLU A 55 -3.97 3.71 17.90
N GLU A 56 -4.90 3.24 18.74
CA GLU A 56 -4.74 1.99 19.51
C GLU A 56 -4.62 0.79 18.57
N PHE A 57 -5.52 0.69 17.59
CA PHE A 57 -5.46 -0.35 16.57
C PHE A 57 -4.20 -0.23 15.71
N GLN A 58 -3.92 0.97 15.21
CA GLN A 58 -2.78 1.23 14.31
C GLN A 58 -1.43 0.93 14.96
N SER A 59 -1.29 1.22 16.26
CA SER A 59 -0.04 0.95 17.00
C SER A 59 0.29 -0.54 17.15
N ASN A 60 -0.70 -1.42 16.95
CA ASN A 60 -0.55 -2.87 17.04
C ASN A 60 -0.78 -3.59 15.70
N TYR A 61 -1.02 -2.83 14.62
CA TYR A 61 -1.33 -3.39 13.32
C TYR A 61 -0.04 -3.67 12.53
N MET A 62 0.10 -4.89 12.03
CA MET A 62 1.26 -5.31 11.23
C MET A 62 0.85 -6.04 9.96
N VAL A 63 1.53 -5.72 8.87
CA VAL A 63 1.47 -6.45 7.60
C VAL A 63 2.90 -6.68 7.13
N GLU A 64 3.17 -7.88 6.64
CA GLU A 64 4.46 -8.23 6.06
C GLU A 64 4.36 -8.24 4.53
N LEU A 65 5.32 -7.60 3.87
CA LEU A 65 5.54 -7.73 2.43
C LEU A 65 6.87 -8.44 2.22
N LEU A 66 6.82 -9.73 1.93
CA LEU A 66 8.00 -10.53 1.65
C LEU A 66 8.44 -10.33 0.20
N VAL A 67 9.72 -9.99 0.01
CA VAL A 67 10.34 -9.82 -1.31
C VAL A 67 11.51 -10.77 -1.48
N ALA A 68 11.70 -11.29 -2.69
CA ALA A 68 12.76 -12.26 -2.98
C ALA A 68 14.16 -11.61 -2.98
N ASP A 69 14.26 -10.34 -3.39
CA ASP A 69 15.48 -9.56 -3.45
C ASP A 69 15.21 -8.16 -2.89
N PHE A 70 15.75 -7.90 -1.70
CA PHE A 70 15.54 -6.64 -1.01
C PHE A 70 16.24 -5.46 -1.71
N ASP A 71 17.44 -5.67 -2.25
CA ASP A 71 18.22 -4.60 -2.88
C ASP A 71 17.58 -4.15 -4.19
N ALA A 72 17.08 -5.11 -4.99
CA ALA A 72 16.32 -4.82 -6.20
C ALA A 72 15.03 -4.05 -5.85
N TRP A 73 14.31 -4.48 -4.81
CA TRP A 73 13.09 -3.83 -4.36
C TRP A 73 13.34 -2.41 -3.85
N TRP A 74 14.39 -2.20 -3.07
CA TRP A 74 14.79 -0.89 -2.60
C TRP A 74 15.14 0.06 -3.75
N THR A 75 15.90 -0.45 -4.74
CA THR A 75 16.23 0.31 -5.95
C THR A 75 14.99 0.72 -6.74
N HIS A 76 14.00 -0.16 -6.84
CA HIS A 76 12.70 0.12 -7.48
C HIS A 76 11.97 1.29 -6.80
N ILE A 77 11.83 1.25 -5.46
CA ILE A 77 11.18 2.30 -4.68
C ILE A 77 11.90 3.64 -4.85
N GLN A 78 13.24 3.65 -4.76
CA GLN A 78 14.03 4.88 -4.91
C GLN A 78 13.84 5.53 -6.28
N LYS A 79 13.74 4.72 -7.35
CA LYS A 79 13.46 5.21 -8.69
C LYS A 79 12.08 5.87 -8.76
N ASN A 80 11.03 5.20 -8.26
CA ASN A 80 9.66 5.74 -8.29
C ASN A 80 9.54 7.07 -7.55
N ILE A 81 10.15 7.18 -6.36
CA ILE A 81 10.16 8.42 -5.57
C ILE A 81 10.93 9.54 -6.31
N ARG A 82 12.06 9.21 -6.94
CA ARG A 82 12.89 10.19 -7.66
C ARG A 82 12.21 10.71 -8.92
N ASP A 83 11.57 9.83 -9.70
CA ASP A 83 10.86 10.21 -10.92
C ASP A 83 9.71 11.19 -10.62
N LYS A 84 9.03 11.05 -9.47
CA LYS A 84 8.03 12.03 -9.01
C LYS A 84 8.64 13.39 -8.63
N LYS A 85 9.83 13.43 -8.03
CA LYS A 85 10.51 14.70 -7.69
C LYS A 85 10.98 15.50 -8.90
N LEU A 86 11.20 14.85 -10.05
CA LEU A 86 11.59 15.50 -11.30
C LEU A 86 10.39 16.02 -12.12
N SER A 87 9.16 15.81 -11.63
CA SER A 87 7.91 16.18 -12.32
C SER A 87 7.23 17.45 -11.78
N TYR A 88 7.91 18.20 -10.90
CA TYR A 88 7.46 19.48 -10.34
C TYR A 88 8.29 20.65 -10.88
#